data_AF-A0A3M5G7X2-F1
#
_entry.id   AF-A0A3M5G7X2-F1
#
_cell.length_a   1.000
_cell.length_b   1.000
_cell.length_c   1.000
_cell.angle_alpha   90.00
_cell.angle_beta   90.00
_cell.angle_gamma   90.00
#
_symmetry.space_group_name_H-M   'P 1'
#
loop_
_entity.id
_entity.type
_entity.pdbx_description
1 polymer ?
#
loop_
_entity_poly.entity_id
_entity_poly.type
_entity_poly.pdbx_seq_one_letter_code
_entity_poly.pdbx_strand_id
1 'polypeptide(L)'
;MTSAQIDLFSGFILMAIGLVLVVIMLIAHIYVEAIESRLSNCSYVEDNKRVWSNAGLLGKVMRGGIISMVLIMPKMHAKRGLIDVQELSRLPKRYRYLLMIPFIACCVLLVFLIALSAGEKYIA
;
A
#
# COMPACT_ATOMS: atom_id res chain seq x y z
N MET A 1 -1.16 -31.92 -5.19
CA MET A 1 -2.43 -31.28 -4.80
C MET A 1 -3.38 -31.46 -5.95
N THR A 2 -4.63 -31.86 -5.70
CA THR A 2 -5.64 -31.91 -6.77
C THR A 2 -5.97 -30.48 -7.20
N SER A 3 -6.33 -30.25 -8.47
CA SER A 3 -6.73 -28.93 -8.99
C SER A 3 -7.78 -28.24 -8.11
N ALA A 4 -8.74 -29.01 -7.59
CA ALA A 4 -9.75 -28.53 -6.64
C ALA A 4 -9.19 -27.96 -5.33
N GLN A 5 -8.06 -28.48 -4.82
CA GLN A 5 -7.42 -27.92 -3.63
C GLN A 5 -6.76 -26.56 -3.94
N ILE A 6 -6.11 -26.45 -5.09
CA ILE A 6 -5.43 -25.22 -5.54
C ILE A 6 -6.45 -24.09 -5.70
N ASP A 7 -7.59 -24.37 -6.33
CA ASP A 7 -8.70 -23.42 -6.46
C ASP A 7 -9.22 -22.93 -5.11
N LEU A 8 -9.39 -23.85 -4.15
CA LEU A 8 -9.90 -23.51 -2.82
C LEU A 8 -8.91 -22.63 -2.04
N PHE A 9 -7.61 -22.90 -2.14
CA PHE A 9 -6.57 -22.04 -1.56
C PHE A 9 -6.52 -20.67 -2.23
N SER A 10 -6.60 -20.63 -3.56
CA SER A 10 -6.66 -19.38 -4.35
C SER A 10 -7.84 -18.51 -3.92
N GLY A 11 -9.03 -19.11 -3.76
CA GLY A 11 -10.22 -18.43 -3.25
C GLY A 11 -10.05 -17.85 -1.85
N PHE A 12 -9.43 -18.60 -0.93
CA PHE A 12 -9.14 -18.11 0.42
C PHE A 12 -8.16 -16.92 0.40
N ILE A 13 -7.12 -16.98 -0.43
CA ILE A 13 -6.16 -15.89 -0.60
C ILE A 13 -6.85 -14.64 -1.17
N LEU A 14 -7.71 -14.81 -2.18
CA LEU A 14 -8.50 -13.71 -2.76
C LEU A 14 -9.39 -13.03 -1.71
N MET A 15 -10.06 -13.82 -0.87
CA MET A 15 -10.87 -13.29 0.23
C MET A 15 -10.01 -12.51 1.24
N ALA A 16 -8.83 -13.04 1.59
CA ALA A 16 -7.89 -12.36 2.48
C ALA A 16 -7.39 -11.03 1.88
N ILE A 17 -7.09 -10.99 0.57
CA ILE A 17 -6.73 -9.76 -0.15
C ILE A 17 -7.89 -8.74 -0.05
N GLY A 18 -9.12 -9.18 -0.30
CA GLY A 18 -10.31 -8.33 -0.17
C GLY A 18 -10.42 -7.68 1.22
N LEU A 19 -10.22 -8.47 2.28
CA LEU A 19 -10.23 -7.96 3.66
C LEU A 19 -9.11 -6.95 3.92
N VAL A 20 -7.89 -7.24 3.44
CA VAL A 20 -6.76 -6.31 3.55
C VAL A 20 -7.05 -5.00 2.81
N LEU A 21 -7.67 -5.05 1.62
CA LEU A 21 -8.05 -3.85 0.86
C LEU A 21 -9.08 -2.99 1.61
N VAL A 22 -10.06 -3.61 2.28
CA VAL A 22 -11.01 -2.89 3.13
C VAL A 22 -10.29 -2.21 4.30
N VAL A 23 -9.36 -2.92 4.95
CA VAL A 23 -8.54 -2.35 6.04
C VAL A 23 -7.70 -1.17 5.53
N ILE A 24 -7.04 -1.31 4.37
CA ILE A 24 -6.30 -0.20 3.73
C ILE A 24 -7.23 0.97 3.45
N MET A 25 -8.44 0.72 2.95
CA MET A 25 -9.42 1.76 2.65
C MET A 25 -9.85 2.52 3.91
N LEU A 26 -10.11 1.82 5.00
CA LEU A 26 -10.46 2.44 6.30
C LEU A 26 -9.29 3.25 6.85
N ILE A 27 -8.08 2.69 6.85
CA ILE A 27 -6.87 3.38 7.30
C ILE A 27 -6.62 4.61 6.43
N ALA A 28 -6.77 4.47 5.11
CA ALA A 28 -6.60 5.57 4.18
C ALA A 28 -7.61 6.68 4.44
N HIS A 29 -8.88 6.33 4.65
CA HIS A 29 -9.92 7.30 4.93
C HIS A 29 -9.68 8.09 6.23
N ILE A 30 -9.17 7.42 7.28
CA ILE A 30 -8.99 8.02 8.61
C ILE A 30 -7.66 8.76 8.74
N TYR A 31 -6.57 8.20 8.20
CA TYR A 31 -5.21 8.64 8.52
C TYR A 31 -4.48 9.35 7.39
N VAL A 32 -4.90 9.23 6.12
CA VAL A 32 -4.17 9.87 5.01
C VAL A 32 -4.13 11.38 5.16
N GLU A 33 -5.25 12.02 5.47
CA GLU A 33 -5.30 13.48 5.65
C GLU A 33 -4.43 13.95 6.84
N ALA A 34 -4.41 13.17 7.92
CA ALA A 34 -3.57 13.44 9.10
C ALA A 34 -2.07 13.25 8.82
N ILE A 35 -1.71 12.37 7.89
CA ILE A 35 -0.31 12.12 7.52
C ILE A 35 0.15 13.17 6.51
N GLU A 36 -0.69 13.51 5.54
CA GLU A 36 -0.38 14.55 4.55
C GLU A 36 -0.23 15.93 5.16
N SER A 37 -1.03 16.27 6.18
CA SER A 37 -0.84 17.51 6.93
C SER A 37 0.50 17.56 7.69
N ARG A 38 1.09 16.40 8.01
CA ARG A 38 2.43 16.29 8.61
C ARG A 38 3.56 16.18 7.58
N LEU A 39 3.22 15.90 6.31
CA LEU A 39 4.14 15.81 5.18
C LEU A 39 3.91 16.97 4.19
N SER A 40 3.45 18.12 4.69
CA SER A 40 3.09 19.26 3.85
C SER A 40 4.29 19.89 3.13
N ASN A 41 5.52 19.65 3.59
CA ASN A 41 6.73 20.15 2.91
C ASN A 41 7.27 19.17 1.85
N CYS A 42 6.69 17.98 1.74
CA CYS A 42 7.07 17.02 0.72
C CYS A 42 6.34 17.29 -0.59
N SER A 43 7.06 17.89 -1.56
CA SER A 43 6.54 18.13 -2.92
C SER A 43 5.88 16.88 -3.51
N TYR A 44 6.50 15.71 -3.35
CA TYR A 44 5.95 14.47 -3.88
C TYR A 44 4.59 14.07 -3.27
N VAL A 45 4.37 14.34 -1.98
CA VAL A 45 3.08 14.08 -1.32
C VAL A 45 2.05 15.13 -1.74
N GLU A 46 2.45 16.39 -1.88
CA GLU A 46 1.56 17.46 -2.32
C GLU A 46 1.12 17.28 -3.77
N ASP A 47 2.05 16.94 -4.67
CA ASP A 47 1.77 16.63 -6.07
C ASP A 47 0.82 15.44 -6.19
N ASN A 48 1.08 14.38 -5.43
CA ASN A 48 0.21 13.22 -5.37
C ASN A 48 -1.20 13.57 -4.86
N LYS A 49 -1.29 14.43 -3.85
CA LYS A 49 -2.58 14.96 -3.36
C LYS A 49 -3.33 15.71 -4.45
N ARG A 50 -2.65 16.53 -5.26
CA ARG A 50 -3.26 17.25 -6.40
C ARG A 50 -3.74 16.30 -7.49
N VAL A 51 -2.95 15.30 -7.85
CA VAL A 51 -3.31 14.30 -8.88
C VAL A 51 -4.57 13.53 -8.49
N TRP A 52 -4.69 13.15 -7.22
CA TRP A 52 -5.77 12.29 -6.74
C TRP A 52 -6.89 13.03 -5.98
N SER A 53 -6.88 14.37 -5.98
CA SER A 53 -7.88 15.16 -5.23
C SER A 53 -9.32 14.89 -5.70
N ASN A 54 -9.49 14.62 -7.00
CA ASN A 54 -10.79 14.46 -7.63
C ASN A 54 -11.29 13.00 -7.66
N ALA A 55 -10.46 12.05 -7.19
CA ALA A 55 -10.77 10.62 -7.26
C ALA A 55 -11.52 10.09 -6.02
N GLY A 56 -11.96 10.98 -5.12
CA GLY A 56 -12.74 10.63 -3.94
C GLY A 56 -12.08 9.55 -3.06
N LEU A 57 -12.82 8.49 -2.76
CA LEU A 57 -12.38 7.40 -1.89
C LEU A 57 -11.22 6.58 -2.49
N LEU A 58 -11.26 6.33 -3.82
CA LEU A 58 -10.14 5.72 -4.54
C LEU A 58 -8.89 6.61 -4.49
N GLY A 59 -9.07 7.91 -4.62
CA GLY A 59 -7.99 8.89 -4.49
C GLY A 59 -7.29 8.81 -3.13
N LYS A 60 -8.06 8.66 -2.03
CA LYS A 60 -7.49 8.48 -0.69
C LYS A 60 -6.65 7.21 -0.58
N VAL A 61 -7.12 6.10 -1.14
CA VAL A 61 -6.38 4.82 -1.15
C VAL A 61 -5.06 4.96 -1.93
N MET A 62 -5.11 5.55 -3.12
CA MET A 62 -3.91 5.77 -3.95
C MET A 62 -2.90 6.69 -3.27
N ARG A 63 -3.39 7.75 -2.61
CA ARG A 63 -2.56 8.66 -1.82
C ARG A 63 -1.88 7.94 -0.67
N GLY A 64 -2.62 7.14 0.09
CA GLY A 64 -2.08 6.29 1.15
C GLY A 64 -1.05 5.27 0.65
N GLY A 65 -1.30 4.62 -0.49
CA GLY A 65 -0.36 3.67 -1.10
C GLY A 65 0.97 4.31 -1.47
N ILE A 66 0.93 5.47 -2.12
CA ILE A 66 2.15 6.20 -2.51
C ILE A 66 2.91 6.71 -1.27
N ILE A 67 2.21 7.21 -0.26
CA ILE A 67 2.81 7.56 1.04
C ILE A 67 3.48 6.34 1.68
N SER A 68 2.86 5.16 1.60
CA SER A 68 3.42 3.90 2.10
C SER A 68 4.73 3.56 1.38
N MET A 69 4.74 3.65 0.05
CA MET A 69 5.92 3.40 -0.79
C MET A 69 7.09 4.33 -0.40
N VAL A 70 6.78 5.61 -0.20
CA VAL A 70 7.72 6.63 0.26
C VAL A 70 8.30 6.28 1.64
N LEU A 71 7.47 5.81 2.56
CA LEU A 71 7.88 5.45 3.91
C LEU A 71 8.73 4.17 3.94
N ILE A 72 8.54 3.25 3.00
CA ILE A 72 9.33 2.02 2.83
C ILE A 72 10.72 2.36 2.28
N MET A 73 10.82 3.23 1.28
CA MET A 73 12.08 3.58 0.60
C MET A 73 12.44 5.08 0.68
N PRO A 74 12.48 5.71 1.87
CA PRO A 74 12.66 7.15 2.01
C PRO A 74 13.99 7.63 1.45
N LYS A 75 15.05 6.84 1.61
CA LYS A 75 16.40 7.16 1.11
C LYS A 75 16.48 7.24 -0.41
N MET A 76 15.69 6.45 -1.14
CA MET A 76 15.69 6.49 -2.61
C MET A 76 15.01 7.75 -3.13
N HIS A 77 13.89 8.14 -2.53
CA HIS A 77 13.18 9.34 -2.91
C HIS A 77 13.90 10.62 -2.47
N ALA A 78 14.58 10.58 -1.32
CA ALA A 78 15.43 11.67 -0.84
C ALA A 78 16.61 11.96 -1.78
N LYS A 79 17.26 10.91 -2.31
CA LYS A 79 18.34 11.05 -3.31
C LYS A 79 17.89 11.74 -4.60
N ARG A 80 16.59 11.71 -4.89
CA ARG A 80 15.99 12.37 -6.05
C ARG A 80 15.51 13.80 -5.75
N GLY A 81 15.72 14.30 -4.53
CA GLY A 81 15.25 15.62 -4.10
C GLY A 81 13.73 15.73 -3.95
N LEU A 82 13.01 14.60 -4.01
CA LEU A 82 11.54 14.59 -4.04
C LEU A 82 10.92 14.71 -2.64
N ILE A 83 11.69 14.45 -1.59
CA ILE A 83 11.17 14.27 -0.23
C ILE A 83 12.16 14.81 0.82
N ASP A 84 11.61 15.48 1.83
CA ASP A 84 12.35 15.89 3.02
C ASP A 84 12.49 14.73 4.02
N VAL A 85 13.73 14.25 4.20
CA VAL A 85 14.07 13.18 5.14
C VAL A 85 13.83 13.59 6.59
N GLN A 86 13.97 14.88 6.90
CA GLN A 86 13.77 15.40 8.24
C GLN A 86 12.29 15.34 8.62
N GLU A 87 11.38 15.75 7.74
CA GLU A 87 9.94 15.65 7.93
C GLU A 87 9.49 14.20 8.11
N LEU A 88 10.00 13.29 7.27
CA LEU A 88 9.80 11.85 7.40
C LEU A 88 10.25 11.32 8.77
N SER A 89 11.40 11.76 9.28
CA SER A 89 11.97 11.30 10.56
C SER A 89 11.17 11.76 11.78
N ARG A 90 10.45 12.89 11.66
CA ARG A 90 9.53 13.41 12.68
C ARG A 90 8.20 12.68 12.72
N LEU A 91 7.87 11.92 11.67
CA LEU A 91 6.63 11.17 11.62
C LEU A 91 6.62 10.07 12.70
N PRO A 92 5.60 9.99 13.56
CA PRO A 92 5.48 8.93 14.54
C PRO A 92 5.57 7.55 13.88
N LYS A 93 6.42 6.68 14.44
CA LYS A 93 6.62 5.31 13.94
C LYS A 93 5.31 4.53 13.79
N ARG A 94 4.31 4.84 14.62
CA ARG A 94 2.96 4.26 14.54
C ARG A 94 2.33 4.44 13.15
N TYR A 95 2.36 5.65 12.57
CA TYR A 95 1.78 5.89 11.24
C TYR A 95 2.54 5.16 10.14
N ARG A 96 3.87 5.06 10.26
CA ARG A 96 4.69 4.23 9.36
C ARG A 96 4.20 2.80 9.33
N TYR A 97 4.12 2.16 10.50
CA TYR A 97 3.71 0.77 10.57
C TYR A 97 2.25 0.56 10.16
N LEU A 98 1.35 1.50 10.51
CA LEU A 98 -0.07 1.41 10.20
C LEU A 98 -0.35 1.33 8.69
N LEU A 99 0.44 2.03 7.87
CA LEU A 99 0.31 1.97 6.41
C LEU A 99 1.19 0.89 5.79
N MET A 100 2.41 0.72 6.29
CA MET A 100 3.38 -0.20 5.74
C MET A 100 2.97 -1.67 5.92
N ILE A 101 2.43 -2.04 7.09
CA ILE A 101 2.02 -3.43 7.37
C ILE A 101 0.96 -3.93 6.40
N PRO A 102 -0.21 -3.27 6.25
CA PRO A 102 -1.25 -3.78 5.36
C PRO A 102 -0.84 -3.70 3.89
N PHE A 103 -0.03 -2.71 3.51
CA PHE A 103 0.52 -2.61 2.15
C PHE A 103 1.44 -3.80 1.82
N ILE A 104 2.41 -4.09 2.69
CA ILE A 104 3.32 -5.24 2.52
C ILE A 104 2.53 -6.56 2.55
N ALA A 105 1.58 -6.71 3.46
CA ALA A 105 0.73 -7.89 3.52
C ALA A 105 -0.03 -8.11 2.20
N CYS A 106 -0.58 -7.04 1.61
CA CYS A 106 -1.24 -7.10 0.32
C CYS A 106 -0.27 -7.52 -0.80
N CYS A 107 0.94 -6.94 -0.86
CA CYS A 107 1.96 -7.33 -1.83
C CYS A 107 2.37 -8.81 -1.70
N VAL A 108 2.56 -9.30 -0.47
CA VAL A 108 2.92 -10.70 -0.22
C VAL A 108 1.80 -11.64 -0.66
N LEU A 109 0.55 -11.34 -0.32
CA LEU A 109 -0.61 -12.13 -0.74
C LEU A 109 -0.76 -12.17 -2.27
N LEU A 110 -0.54 -11.05 -2.96
CA LEU A 110 -0.56 -10.98 -4.41
C LEU A 110 0.54 -11.83 -5.05
N VAL A 111 1.77 -11.76 -4.53
CA VAL A 111 2.88 -12.60 -5.02
C VAL A 111 2.57 -14.08 -4.81
N PHE A 112 1.98 -14.44 -3.67
CA PHE A 112 1.60 -15.82 -3.38
C PHE A 112 0.49 -16.32 -4.32
N LEU A 113 -0.51 -15.47 -4.61
CA LEU A 113 -1.56 -15.78 -5.58
C LEU A 113 -0.99 -15.97 -7.00
N ILE A 114 -0.05 -15.11 -7.42
CA ILE A 114 0.61 -15.24 -8.72
C ILE A 114 1.45 -16.51 -8.79
N ALA A 115 2.19 -16.84 -7.73
CA ALA A 115 2.98 -18.06 -7.67
C ALA A 115 2.10 -19.32 -7.75
N LEU A 116 0.96 -19.32 -7.06
CA LEU A 116 0.01 -20.42 -7.04
C LEU A 116 -0.68 -20.60 -8.41
N SER A 117 -1.13 -19.50 -9.03
CA SER A 117 -1.71 -19.52 -10.39
C SER A 117 -0.69 -19.86 -11.49
N ALA A 118 0.56 -19.45 -11.35
CA ALA A 118 1.64 -19.89 -12.23
C ALA A 118 1.89 -21.39 -12.07
N GLY A 119 1.98 -21.87 -10.82
CA GLY A 119 2.17 -23.30 -10.52
C GLY A 119 1.06 -24.18 -11.10
N GLU A 120 -0.20 -23.72 -11.06
CA GLU A 120 -1.33 -24.42 -11.67
C GLU A 120 -1.14 -24.60 -13.18
N LYS A 121 -0.71 -23.55 -13.89
CA LYS A 121 -0.44 -23.60 -15.35
C LYS A 121 0.68 -24.55 -15.74
N TYR A 122 1.60 -24.87 -14.83
CA TYR A 122 2.70 -25.81 -15.10
C TYR A 122 2.34 -27.27 -14.75
N ILE A 123 1.26 -27.49 -13.99
CA ILE A 123 0.84 -28.82 -13.52
C ILE A 123 -0.37 -29.34 -14.31
N ALA A 124 -1.20 -28.45 -14.87
CA ALA A 124 -2.30 -28.78 -15.80
C ALA A 124 -1.79 -29.06 -17.21
#